data_AF-A0A2E4NLC7-F1
#
_entry.id   AF-A0A2E4NLC7-F1
#
_cell.length_a   1.000
_cell.length_b   1.000
_cell.length_c   1.000
_cell.angle_alpha   90.00
_cell.angle_beta   90.00
_cell.angle_gamma   90.00
#
_symmetry.space_group_name_H-M   'P 1'
#
loop_
_entity.id
_entity.type
_entity.pdbx_description
1 polymer ?
#
loop_
_entity_poly.entity_id
_entity_poly.type
_entity_poly.pdbx_seq_one_letter_code
_entity_poly.pdbx_strand_id
1 'polypeptide(L)'
;MLLAGVIAAAGLLFLAFKLGMRKVIGYDILFDILITAVLMASLAGTYAGMMAALFGGLLVSVVLFIMKRTMHHQKLHYVRTKEFPYRGLMWKTHLPEK
;
A
#
# COMPACT_ATOMS: atom_id res chain seq x y z
N MET A 1 15.46 17.15 -8.66
CA MET A 1 14.02 17.16 -8.35
C MET A 1 13.42 15.75 -8.42
N LEU A 2 13.53 15.01 -9.53
CA LEU A 2 13.06 13.60 -9.60
C LEU A 2 13.66 12.70 -8.51
N LEU A 3 14.94 12.88 -8.19
CA LEU A 3 15.63 12.14 -7.14
C LEU A 3 14.99 12.36 -5.74
N ALA A 4 14.44 13.54 -5.48
CA ALA A 4 13.71 13.82 -4.24
C ALA A 4 12.37 13.06 -4.19
N GLY A 5 11.67 12.93 -5.33
CA GLY A 5 10.45 12.12 -5.42
C GLY A 5 10.73 10.63 -5.18
N VAL A 6 11.84 10.10 -5.73
CA VAL A 6 12.27 8.71 -5.50
C VAL A 6 12.65 8.48 -4.04
N ILE A 7 13.37 9.41 -3.41
CA ILE A 7 13.72 9.31 -1.97
C ILE A 7 12.46 9.38 -1.10
N ALA A 8 11.55 10.31 -1.38
CA ALA A 8 10.29 10.45 -0.64
C ALA A 8 9.43 9.19 -0.78
N ALA A 9 9.31 8.64 -1.99
CA ALA A 9 8.65 7.39 -2.27
C ALA A 9 9.28 6.24 -1.48
N ALA A 10 10.60 6.07 -1.55
CA ALA A 10 11.31 5.03 -0.81
C ALA A 10 11.12 5.14 0.72
N GLY A 11 11.13 6.36 1.26
CA GLY A 11 10.87 6.62 2.68
C GLY A 11 9.44 6.25 3.11
N LEU A 12 8.43 6.60 2.30
CA LEU A 12 7.04 6.22 2.56
C LEU A 12 6.82 4.72 2.42
N LEU A 13 7.48 4.09 1.46
CA LEU A 13 7.44 2.65 1.26
C LEU A 13 8.07 1.91 2.44
N PHE A 14 9.21 2.40 2.94
CA PHE A 14 9.85 1.89 4.16
C PHE A 14 8.94 2.04 5.39
N LEU A 15 8.23 3.16 5.52
CA LEU A 15 7.27 3.37 6.60
C LEU A 15 6.10 2.39 6.51
N ALA A 16 5.58 2.17 5.30
CA ALA A 16 4.52 1.20 5.05
C ALA A 16 4.98 -0.23 5.42
N PHE A 17 6.20 -0.61 5.03
CA PHE A 17 6.80 -1.89 5.43
C PHE A 17 6.86 -2.07 6.96
N LYS A 18 7.25 -1.02 7.68
CA LYS A 18 7.38 -1.04 9.14
C LYS A 18 6.03 -1.11 9.88
N LEU A 19 4.96 -0.59 9.27
CA LEU A 19 3.60 -0.60 9.84
C LEU A 19 2.91 -1.98 9.78
N GLY A 20 3.51 -2.97 9.13
CA GLY A 20 3.06 -4.36 9.16
C GLY A 20 2.73 -4.90 7.77
N MET A 21 3.76 -5.43 7.10
CA MET A 21 3.69 -6.02 5.75
C MET A 21 2.43 -6.85 5.47
N ARG A 22 2.04 -7.74 6.39
CA ARG A 22 0.94 -8.68 6.16
C ARG A 22 -0.42 -8.01 6.03
N LYS A 23 -0.64 -6.88 6.72
CA LYS A 23 -1.89 -6.09 6.63
C LYS A 23 -1.83 -5.08 5.50
N VAL A 24 -0.68 -4.45 5.29
CA VAL A 24 -0.49 -3.40 4.28
C VAL A 24 -0.78 -3.93 2.88
N ILE A 25 -0.26 -5.10 2.55
CA ILE A 25 -0.45 -5.68 1.22
C ILE A 25 -1.85 -6.30 1.06
N GLY A 26 -2.54 -6.61 2.16
CA GLY A 26 -3.97 -6.95 2.15
C GLY A 26 -4.86 -5.76 1.72
N TYR A 27 -4.36 -4.53 1.87
CA TYR A 27 -5.05 -3.30 1.50
C TYR A 27 -4.21 -2.47 0.53
N ASP A 28 -3.61 -3.14 -0.46
CA ASP A 28 -2.67 -2.56 -1.43
C ASP A 28 -3.17 -1.26 -2.06
N ILE A 29 -4.42 -1.24 -2.55
CA ILE A 29 -5.04 -0.07 -3.17
C ILE A 29 -5.20 1.09 -2.19
N LEU A 30 -5.54 0.81 -0.94
CA LEU A 30 -5.76 1.82 0.10
C LEU A 30 -4.45 2.51 0.46
N PHE A 31 -3.38 1.73 0.61
CA PHE A 31 -2.05 2.26 0.87
C PHE A 31 -1.46 3.00 -0.33
N ASP A 32 -1.73 2.54 -1.56
CA ASP A 32 -1.26 3.22 -2.77
C ASP A 32 -1.89 4.62 -2.92
N ILE A 33 -3.21 4.72 -2.70
CA ILE A 33 -3.92 6.00 -2.71
C ILE A 33 -3.39 6.91 -1.59
N LEU A 34 -3.18 6.38 -0.39
CA LEU A 34 -2.70 7.16 0.75
C LEU A 34 -1.28 7.70 0.50
N ILE A 35 -0.37 6.87 0.02
CA ILE A 35 1.01 7.27 -0.27
C ILE A 35 1.05 8.29 -1.41
N THR A 36 0.25 8.08 -2.46
CA THR A 36 0.15 9.01 -3.59
C THR A 36 -0.43 10.36 -3.17
N ALA A 37 -1.46 10.37 -2.31
CA ALA A 37 -2.01 11.60 -1.75
C ALA A 37 -1.00 12.36 -0.88
N VAL A 38 -0.24 11.66 -0.04
CA VAL A 38 0.81 12.27 0.79
C VAL A 38 1.94 12.84 -0.07
N LEU A 39 2.38 12.14 -1.12
CA LEU A 39 3.38 12.64 -2.06
C LEU A 39 2.89 13.89 -2.80
N MET A 40 1.65 13.88 -3.28
CA MET A 40 1.07 15.05 -3.96
C MET A 40 0.92 16.24 -3.01
N ALA A 41 0.50 16.02 -1.77
CA ALA A 41 0.37 17.08 -0.77
C ALA A 41 1.73 17.68 -0.36
N SER A 42 2.75 16.83 -0.19
CA SER A 42 4.08 17.27 0.24
C SER A 42 4.88 18.00 -0.84
N LEU A 43 4.60 17.72 -2.11
CA LEU A 43 5.28 18.33 -3.27
C LEU A 43 4.38 19.26 -4.08
N ALA A 44 3.25 19.69 -3.51
CA ALA A 44 2.32 20.62 -4.13
C ALA A 44 2.97 22.00 -4.36
N GLY A 45 2.65 22.63 -5.49
CA GLY A 45 3.02 24.03 -5.76
C GLY A 45 4.06 24.25 -6.86
N THR A 46 4.73 23.22 -7.36
CA THR A 46 5.62 23.35 -8.54
C THR A 46 5.42 22.21 -9.54
N TYR A 47 5.63 22.48 -10.84
CA TYR A 47 5.57 21.46 -11.89
C TYR A 47 6.53 20.30 -11.61
N ALA A 48 7.77 20.62 -11.23
CA ALA A 48 8.78 19.62 -10.91
C ALA A 48 8.45 18.79 -9.66
N GLY A 49 7.82 19.39 -8.65
CA GLY A 49 7.34 18.70 -7.46
C GLY A 49 6.19 17.73 -7.77
N MET A 50 5.19 18.18 -8.53
CA MET A 50 4.08 17.31 -8.95
C MET A 50 4.56 16.16 -9.84
N MET A 51 5.50 16.40 -10.76
CA MET A 51 6.09 15.34 -11.58
C MET A 51 6.88 14.33 -10.73
N ALA A 52 7.58 14.78 -9.70
CA ALA A 52 8.28 13.92 -8.76
C ALA A 52 7.31 13.08 -7.90
N ALA A 53 6.16 13.66 -7.48
CA ALA A 53 5.11 12.95 -6.76
C ALA A 53 4.45 11.85 -7.62
N LEU A 54 4.18 12.14 -8.89
CA LEU A 54 3.61 11.17 -9.83
C LEU A 54 4.57 10.00 -10.09
N PHE A 55 5.85 10.28 -10.38
CA PHE A 55 6.86 9.24 -10.55
C PHE A 55 7.10 8.43 -9.28
N GLY A 56 7.12 9.09 -8.12
CA GLY A 56 7.26 8.45 -6.82
C GLY A 56 6.08 7.53 -6.48
N GLY A 57 4.85 8.00 -6.69
CA GLY A 57 3.63 7.21 -6.47
C GLY A 57 3.55 5.99 -7.39
N LEU A 58 3.88 6.15 -8.66
CA LEU A 58 3.93 5.04 -9.61
C LEU A 58 4.97 3.98 -9.19
N LEU A 59 6.15 4.40 -8.73
CA LEU A 59 7.18 3.48 -8.23
C LEU A 59 6.68 2.69 -7.01
N VAL A 60 6.02 3.36 -6.07
CA VAL A 60 5.41 2.71 -4.90
C VAL A 60 4.36 1.68 -5.32
N SER A 61 3.48 2.04 -6.25
CA SER A 61 2.42 1.18 -6.76
C SER A 61 2.98 -0.10 -7.40
N VAL A 62 4.03 0.02 -8.23
CA VAL A 62 4.71 -1.12 -8.85
C VAL A 62 5.30 -2.06 -7.79
N VAL A 63 5.97 -1.50 -6.77
CA VAL A 63 6.57 -2.31 -5.70
C VAL A 63 5.48 -3.02 -4.89
N LEU A 64 4.40 -2.32 -4.51
CA LEU A 64 3.27 -2.93 -3.80
C LEU A 64 2.62 -4.03 -4.65
N PHE A 65 2.53 -3.85 -5.97
CA PHE A 65 2.01 -4.86 -6.89
C PHE A 65 2.90 -6.11 -6.95
N ILE A 66 4.21 -5.96 -7.06
CA ILE A 66 5.17 -7.08 -7.03
C ILE A 66 5.09 -7.81 -5.67
N MET A 67 5.00 -7.07 -4.58
CA MET A 67 4.86 -7.64 -3.24
C MET A 67 3.56 -8.43 -3.10
N LYS A 68 2.44 -7.90 -3.60
CA LYS A 68 1.14 -8.59 -3.62
C LYS A 68 1.21 -9.95 -4.31
N ARG A 69 2.01 -10.04 -5.37
CA ARG A 69 2.20 -11.27 -6.15
C ARG A 69 3.15 -12.27 -5.49
N THR A 70 4.11 -11.81 -4.71
CA THR A 70 5.18 -12.66 -4.15
C THR A 70 4.94 -13.11 -2.71
N MET A 71 4.23 -12.32 -1.90
CA MET A 71 4.06 -12.57 -0.47
C MET A 71 2.67 -13.12 -0.08
N HIS A 72 2.56 -13.64 1.14
CA HIS A 72 1.29 -14.03 1.75
C HIS A 72 0.64 -12.83 2.44
N HIS A 73 -0.65 -12.59 2.17
CA HIS A 73 -1.35 -11.40 2.64
C HIS A 73 -2.55 -11.73 3.50
N GLN A 74 -2.78 -10.93 4.54
CA GLN A 74 -3.95 -11.07 5.39
C GLN A 74 -4.98 -10.02 4.98
N LYS A 75 -6.10 -10.49 4.42
CA LYS A 75 -7.27 -9.66 4.19
C LYS A 75 -8.28 -9.91 5.30
N LEU A 76 -8.87 -8.83 5.78
CA LEU A 76 -9.95 -8.86 6.75
C LEU A 76 -11.21 -9.25 5.99
N HIS A 77 -11.61 -10.51 6.13
CA HIS A 77 -12.79 -11.02 5.46
C HIS A 77 -13.98 -11.01 6.43
N TYR A 78 -15.14 -10.67 5.90
CA TYR A 78 -16.40 -10.90 6.60
C TYR A 78 -16.80 -12.36 6.36
N VAL A 79 -16.62 -13.22 7.37
CA VAL A 79 -16.80 -14.67 7.25
C VAL A 79 -18.02 -15.08 8.08
N ARG A 80 -18.81 -16.04 7.55
CA ARG A 80 -19.86 -16.68 8.35
C ARG A 80 -19.22 -17.68 9.29
N THR A 81 -19.43 -17.51 10.59
CA THR A 81 -18.97 -18.42 11.64
C THR A 81 -20.13 -19.34 12.05
N LYS A 82 -19.83 -20.58 12.43
CA LYS A 82 -20.86 -21.54 12.88
C LYS A 82 -21.44 -21.19 14.26
N GLU A 83 -20.76 -20.35 15.03
CA GLU A 83 -21.14 -19.92 16.38
C GLU A 83 -21.62 -18.47 16.38
N PHE A 84 -22.56 -18.14 17.28
CA PHE A 84 -23.15 -16.81 17.40
C PHE A 84 -22.13 -15.80 17.98
N PRO A 85 -21.99 -14.58 17.42
CA PRO A 85 -22.69 -14.06 16.24
C PRO A 85 -22.21 -14.73 14.96
N TYR A 86 -23.15 -15.28 14.17
CA TYR A 86 -22.92 -16.10 12.97
C TYR A 86 -22.16 -15.40 11.82
N ARG A 87 -21.67 -14.19 12.07
CA ARG A 87 -20.89 -13.36 11.17
C ARG A 87 -19.84 -12.61 12.00
N GLY A 88 -18.58 -12.85 11.68
CA GLY A 88 -17.44 -12.24 12.34
C GLY A 88 -16.42 -11.71 11.34
N LEU A 89 -15.72 -10.66 11.75
CA LEU A 89 -14.55 -10.18 11.05
C LEU A 89 -13.38 -11.11 11.40
N MET A 90 -12.91 -11.87 10.42
CA MET A 90 -11.84 -12.84 10.63
C MET A 90 -10.71 -12.61 9.63
N TRP A 91 -9.49 -12.60 10.14
CA TRP A 91 -8.29 -12.47 9.30
C TRP A 91 -8.09 -13.78 8.53
N LYS A 92 -8.26 -13.73 7.21
CA LYS A 92 -7.91 -14.86 6.33
C LYS A 92 -6.58 -14.58 5.65
N THR A 93 -5.64 -15.50 5.81
CA THR A 93 -4.38 -15.54 5.07
C THR A 93 -4.68 -16.02 3.65
N HIS A 94 -4.44 -15.17 2.67
CA HIS A 94 -4.45 -15.54 1.25
C HIS A 94 -3.05 -15.96 0.82
N LEU A 95 -2.98 -17.04 0.03
CA LEU A 95 -1.78 -17.42 -0.70
C LEU A 95 -1.48 -16.39 -1.80
N PRO A 96 -0.21 -16.19 -2.19
CA PRO A 96 0.15 -15.34 -3.31
C PRO A 96 -0.62 -15.75 -4.57
N GLU A 97 -1.20 -14.77 -5.25
CA GLU A 97 -1.93 -14.95 -6.51
C GLU A 97 -0.89 -15.26 -7.61
N LYS A 98 -1.01 -16.41 -8.29
CA LYS A 98 -0.06 -16.86 -9.32
C LYS A 98 -0.06 -15.95 -10.55
#